data_AF-A0A1F4PG23-F1
#
_entry.id   AF-A0A1F4PG23-F1
#
_cell.length_a   1.000
_cell.length_b   1.000
_cell.length_c   1.000
_cell.angle_alpha   90.00
_cell.angle_beta   90.00
_cell.angle_gamma   90.00
#
_symmetry.space_group_name_H-M   'P 1'
#
loop_
_entity.id
_entity.type
_entity.pdbx_description
1 polymer ?
#
loop_
_entity_poly.entity_id
_entity_poly.type
_entity_poly.pdbx_seq_one_letter_code
_entity_poly.pdbx_strand_id
1 'polypeptide(L)' 'MYPKLAQRYQAALVPFFLDGIAPEQFQTDNLHPTAQAQPRILQNVLQQLEPLLQDERQRRK' A
#
# COMPACT_ATOMS: atom_id res chain seq x y z
N MET A 1 13.93 -8.03 1.06
CA MET A 1 14.64 -6.82 0.59
C MET A 1 13.99 -5.55 1.11
N TYR A 2 12.72 -5.28 0.80
CA TYR A 2 12.02 -4.02 1.17
C TYR A 2 11.96 -3.69 2.68
N PRO A 3 11.69 -4.62 3.62
CA PRO A 3 11.69 -4.29 5.06
C PRO A 3 13.04 -3.76 5.58
N LYS A 4 14.14 -4.34 5.10
CA LYS A 4 15.50 -3.88 5.47
C LYS A 4 15.77 -2.47 4.97
N LEU A 5 15.29 -2.13 3.76
CA LEU A 5 15.43 -0.79 3.20
C LEU A 5 14.54 0.21 3.95
N ALA A 6 13.28 -0.13 4.22
CA ALA A 6 12.38 0.70 4.99
C ALA A 6 12.96 1.05 6.37
N GLN A 7 13.52 0.06 7.08
CA GLN A 7 14.21 0.29 8.34
C GLN A 7 15.42 1.22 8.17
N ARG A 8 16.29 0.97 7.17
CA ARG A 8 17.51 1.75 6.93
C ARG A 8 17.21 3.23 6.67
N TYR A 9 16.15 3.52 5.93
CA TYR A 9 15.78 4.88 5.52
C TYR A 9 14.66 5.49 6.36
N GLN A 10 14.23 4.81 7.44
CA GLN A 10 13.09 5.22 8.27
C GLN A 10 11.84 5.52 7.45
N ALA A 11 11.64 4.77 6.35
CA ALA A 11 10.49 4.93 5.47
C ALA A 11 9.34 4.04 5.96
N ALA A 12 8.12 4.56 5.89
CA ALA A 12 6.92 3.75 6.04
C ALA A 12 6.85 2.68 4.94
N LEU A 13 6.27 1.52 5.25
CA LEU A 13 6.27 0.36 4.37
C LEU A 13 4.87 -0.23 4.24
N VAL A 14 4.41 -0.41 3.00
CA VAL A 14 3.34 -1.35 2.65
C VAL A 14 3.99 -2.71 2.38
N PRO A 15 3.78 -3.75 3.22
CA PRO A 15 4.52 -5.01 3.11
C PRO A 15 4.35 -5.71 1.76
N PHE A 16 3.14 -5.65 1.20
CA PHE A 16 2.85 -6.09 -0.16
C PHE A 16 1.72 -5.27 -0.76
N PHE A 17 2.01 -4.54 -1.84
CA PHE A 17 1.07 -3.59 -2.45
C PHE A 17 -0.16 -4.27 -3.07
N LEU A 18 0.04 -5.43 -3.71
CA LEU A 18 -1.02 -6.19 -4.38
C LEU A 18 -1.59 -7.31 -3.50
N ASP A 19 -1.48 -7.18 -2.17
CA ASP A 19 -2.02 -8.17 -1.25
C ASP A 19 -3.53 -8.37 -1.46
N GLY A 20 -3.94 -9.64 -1.58
CA GLY A 20 -5.34 -10.03 -1.76
C GLY A 20 -5.96 -9.71 -3.11
N ILE A 21 -5.17 -9.40 -4.15
CA ILE A 21 -5.68 -9.27 -5.53
C ILE A 21 -5.74 -10.64 -6.20
N ALA A 22 -6.92 -11.05 -6.64
CA ALA A 22 -7.12 -12.34 -7.30
C ALA A 22 -6.62 -12.31 -8.76
N PRO A 23 -6.19 -13.46 -9.34
CA PRO A 23 -5.70 -13.53 -10.72
C PRO A 23 -6.66 -12.95 -11.76
N GLU A 24 -7.97 -13.12 -11.57
CA GLU A 24 -9.02 -12.64 -12.48
C GLU A 24 -9.16 -11.11 -12.45
N GLN A 25 -8.54 -10.45 -11.47
CA GLN A 25 -8.55 -9.01 -11.34
C GLN A 25 -7.35 -8.35 -12.01
N PHE A 26 -6.53 -9.09 -12.77
CA PHE A 26 -5.49 -8.55 -13.65
C PHE A 26 -6.01 -8.36 -15.07
N GLN A 27 -5.41 -7.41 -15.80
CA GLN A 27 -5.68 -7.17 -17.22
C GLN A 27 -5.18 -8.35 -18.05
N THR A 28 -5.50 -8.37 -19.35
CA THR A 28 -5.14 -9.46 -20.27
C THR A 28 -3.64 -9.69 -20.40
N ASP A 29 -2.81 -8.75 -19.96
CA ASP A 29 -1.36 -8.87 -19.87
C ASP A 29 -0.86 -9.64 -18.65
N ASN A 30 -1.74 -9.99 -17.71
CA ASN A 30 -1.42 -10.65 -16.42
C ASN A 30 -0.44 -9.85 -15.52
N LEU A 31 -0.27 -8.55 -15.76
CA LEU A 31 0.66 -7.70 -15.02
C LEU A 31 -0.06 -6.57 -14.29
N HIS A 32 -1.05 -5.94 -14.91
CA HIS A 32 -1.70 -4.76 -14.36
C HIS A 32 -3.01 -5.12 -13.67
N PRO A 33 -3.26 -4.70 -12.42
CA PRO A 33 -4.58 -4.81 -11.83
C PRO A 33 -5.63 -4.01 -12.61
N THR A 34 -6.85 -4.53 -12.66
CA THR A 34 -8.03 -3.88 -13.25
C THR A 34 -8.57 -2.80 -12.32
N ALA A 35 -9.59 -2.06 -12.78
CA ALA A 35 -10.32 -1.09 -11.97
C ALA A 35 -10.97 -1.74 -10.73
N GLN A 36 -11.42 -2.99 -10.83
CA GLN A 36 -12.06 -3.71 -9.73
C GLN A 36 -11.10 -4.01 -8.57
N ALA A 37 -9.78 -4.11 -8.84
CA ALA A 37 -8.76 -4.33 -7.82
C ALA A 37 -8.45 -3.07 -6.99
N GLN A 38 -8.73 -1.87 -7.52
CA GLN A 38 -8.27 -0.61 -6.95
C GLN A 38 -8.76 -0.34 -5.52
N PRO A 39 -10.02 -0.67 -5.13
CA PRO A 39 -10.47 -0.50 -3.74
C PRO A 39 -9.64 -1.31 -2.73
N ARG A 40 -9.22 -2.54 -3.09
CA ARG A 40 -8.36 -3.35 -2.22
C ARG A 40 -6.93 -2.80 -2.17
N ILE A 41 -6.39 -2.35 -3.30
CA ILE A 41 -5.08 -1.66 -3.35
C ILE A 41 -5.09 -0.42 -2.45
N LEU A 42 -6.14 0.40 -2.52
CA LEU A 42 -6.33 1.55 -1.66
C LEU A 42 -6.33 1.14 -0.17
N GLN A 43 -7.05 0.07 0.18
CA GLN A 43 -7.10 -0.43 1.55
C GLN A 43 -5.71 -0.85 2.06
N ASN A 44 -4.93 -1.57 1.24
CA ASN A 44 -3.56 -2.00 1.58
C ASN A 44 -2.65 -0.79 1.89
N VAL A 45 -2.81 0.32 1.16
CA VAL A 45 -2.05 1.56 1.38
C VAL A 45 -2.57 2.32 2.60
N LEU A 46 -3.89 2.50 2.72
CA LEU A 46 -4.50 3.29 3.80
C LEU A 46 -4.19 2.72 5.19
N GLN A 47 -4.13 1.39 5.34
CA GLN A 47 -3.76 0.74 6.60
C GLN A 47 -2.41 1.23 7.16
N GLN A 48 -1.47 1.60 6.29
CA GLN A 48 -0.15 2.11 6.68
C GLN A 48 -0.11 3.64 6.69
N LEU A 49 -0.84 4.29 5.79
CA LEU A 49 -0.81 5.75 5.63
C LEU A 49 -1.62 6.49 6.70
N GLU A 50 -2.76 5.97 7.11
CA GLU A 50 -3.68 6.66 8.01
C GLU A 50 -3.04 7.05 9.36
N PRO A 51 -2.30 6.18 10.07
CA PRO A 51 -1.63 6.55 11.32
C PRO A 51 -0.61 7.69 11.13
N LEU A 52 0.09 7.73 10.00
CA LEU A 52 1.08 8.77 9.69
C LEU A 52 0.39 10.14 9.51
N LEU A 53 -0.75 10.15 8.82
CA LEU A 53 -1.54 11.36 8.66
C LEU A 53 -2.18 11.84 9.97
N GLN A 54 -2.46 10.92 10.91
CA GLN A 54 -2.95 11.28 12.24
C GLN A 54 -1.83 11.90 13.08
N ASP A 55 -0.62 11.32 13.10
CA ASP A 55 0.56 11.88 13.78
C ASP A 55 0.91 13.27 13.23
N GLU A 56 1.00 13.43 11.91
CA GLU A 56 1.26 14.72 11.27
C GLU A 56 0.22 15.79 11.63
N ARG A 57 -1.06 15.42 11.72
CA ARG A 57 -2.12 16.34 12.15
C ARG A 57 -1.99 16.73 13.62
N GLN A 58 -1.49 15.85 14.48
CA GLN A 58 -1.25 16.14 15.89
C GLN A 58 -0.05 17.07 16.07
N ARG A 59 1.03 16.87 15.30
CA ARG A 59 2.25 17.72 15.34
C ARG A 59 2.01 19.15 14.88
N ARG A 60 1.02 19.37 14.01
CA ARG A 60 0.67 20.70 13.47
C ARG A 60 -0.28 21.50 14.37
N LYS A 61 -0.81 20.87 15.43
CA LYS A 61 -1.62 21.54 16.44
C LYS A 61 -0.73 22.00 17.58
#